data_AF-A0A7M3MCS1-F1
#
_entry.id   AF-A0A7M3MCS1-F1
#
_cell.length_a   1.000
_cell.length_b   1.000
_cell.length_c   1.000
_cell.angle_alpha   90.00
_cell.angle_beta   90.00
_cell.angle_gamma   90.00
#
_symmetry.space_group_name_H-M   'P 1'
#
loop_
_entity.id
_entity.type
_entity.pdbx_description
1 polymer ?
#
loop_
_entity_poly.entity_id
_entity_poly.type
_entity_poly.pdbx_seq_one_letter_code
_entity_poly.pdbx_strand_id
1 'polypeptide(L)'
;MNPIKKPSFLKALAQQDWTPRGLWISFSRLLRLNYLRILRLKASAHSIALGAALGIFVGCLPIIPFQTVLVITLAFIFRANKIAAFSCTWITNAFNVIPFYYMLYKVGSHILPFAVEFNPHLLSLQELFDQGWRLTVLMTAGGFVVGIPSSIAMYFLSLRAVLTYRRRRAMRLLKKRQHHHHR
;
A
#
# COMPACT_ATOMS: atom_id res chain seq x y z
N MET A 1 18.96 -7.35 64.01
CA MET A 1 19.02 -7.86 62.61
C MET A 1 17.68 -7.58 61.95
N ASN A 2 17.58 -6.54 61.11
CA ASN A 2 16.31 -6.04 60.56
C ASN A 2 16.03 -6.71 59.20
N PRO A 3 14.90 -7.42 58.98
CA PRO A 3 14.65 -8.09 57.72
C PRO A 3 14.32 -7.06 56.62
N ILE A 4 15.15 -7.05 55.58
CA ILE A 4 15.01 -6.19 54.40
C ILE A 4 13.66 -6.50 53.71
N LYS A 5 12.72 -5.54 53.79
CA LYS A 5 11.46 -5.59 53.04
C LYS A 5 11.77 -5.64 51.54
N LYS A 6 11.49 -6.78 50.90
CA LYS A 6 11.62 -6.92 49.44
C LYS A 6 10.71 -5.88 48.73
N PRO A 7 11.20 -5.15 47.74
CA PRO A 7 10.42 -4.11 47.05
C PRO A 7 9.19 -4.70 46.34
N SER A 8 8.06 -3.98 46.41
CA SER A 8 6.75 -4.45 45.92
C SER A 8 6.74 -4.84 44.44
N PHE A 9 7.64 -4.25 43.64
CA PHE A 9 7.78 -4.54 42.22
C PHE A 9 8.21 -5.99 41.93
N LEU A 10 9.01 -6.61 42.81
CA LEU A 10 9.42 -8.01 42.64
C LEU A 10 8.27 -8.99 42.91
N LYS A 11 7.27 -8.62 43.74
CA LYS A 11 6.04 -9.40 43.90
C LYS A 11 5.13 -9.30 42.67
N ALA A 12 5.11 -8.13 42.01
CA ALA A 12 4.35 -7.92 40.78
C ALA A 12 4.94 -8.72 39.60
N LEU A 13 6.27 -8.81 39.50
CA LEU A 13 6.94 -9.65 38.49
C LEU A 13 6.78 -11.16 38.74
N ALA A 14 6.65 -11.57 40.01
CA ALA A 14 6.46 -12.98 40.37
C ALA A 14 5.00 -13.48 40.17
N GLN A 15 4.02 -12.58 40.11
CA GLN A 15 2.61 -12.89 39.81
C GLN A 15 2.26 -12.74 38.33
N GLN A 16 3.24 -12.47 37.47
CA GLN A 16 3.01 -12.36 36.04
C GLN A 16 3.05 -13.75 35.41
N ASP A 17 1.87 -14.33 35.22
CA ASP A 17 1.68 -15.68 34.70
C ASP A 17 2.33 -15.83 33.31
N TRP A 18 3.49 -16.50 33.24
CA TRP A 18 4.20 -16.88 32.01
C TRP A 18 3.47 -18.03 31.27
N THR A 19 2.17 -17.91 31.09
CA THR A 19 1.40 -18.85 30.29
C THR A 19 1.39 -18.39 28.83
N PRO A 20 1.55 -19.28 27.84
CA PRO A 20 1.48 -18.92 26.43
C PRO A 20 0.21 -18.12 26.14
N ARG A 21 -0.94 -18.55 26.70
CA ARG A 21 -2.25 -17.92 26.52
C ARG A 21 -2.29 -16.45 26.98
N GLY A 22 -1.63 -16.08 28.08
CA GLY A 22 -1.58 -14.70 28.56
C GLY A 22 -0.80 -13.75 27.64
N LEU A 23 0.27 -14.25 27.03
CA LEU A 23 1.03 -13.54 25.98
C LEU A 23 0.20 -13.35 24.71
N TRP A 24 -0.53 -14.38 24.25
CA TRP A 24 -1.43 -14.28 23.09
C TRP A 24 -2.56 -13.26 23.30
N ILE A 25 -3.15 -13.21 24.50
CA ILE A 25 -4.21 -12.23 24.84
C ILE A 25 -3.63 -10.81 24.91
N SER A 26 -2.44 -10.65 25.47
CA SER A 26 -1.76 -9.34 25.55
C SER A 26 -1.38 -8.81 24.17
N PHE A 27 -0.86 -9.68 23.30
CA PHE A 27 -0.49 -9.33 21.92
C PHE A 27 -1.72 -8.98 21.08
N SER A 28 -2.77 -9.81 21.14
CA SER A 28 -4.04 -9.53 20.43
C SER A 28 -4.73 -8.26 20.95
N ARG A 29 -4.64 -7.96 22.25
CA ARG A 29 -5.12 -6.71 22.82
C ARG A 29 -4.30 -5.52 22.34
N LEU A 30 -2.97 -5.63 22.28
CA LEU A 30 -2.11 -4.59 21.73
C LEU A 30 -2.41 -4.33 20.24
N LEU A 31 -2.54 -5.39 19.45
CA LEU A 31 -2.93 -5.31 18.04
C LEU A 31 -4.30 -4.67 17.88
N ARG A 32 -5.29 -5.06 18.69
CA ARG A 32 -6.64 -4.48 18.67
C ARG A 32 -6.63 -3.01 19.07
N LEU A 33 -5.86 -2.60 20.07
CA LEU A 33 -5.76 -1.20 20.51
C LEU A 33 -5.03 -0.34 19.49
N ASN A 34 -3.96 -0.85 18.88
CA ASN A 34 -3.27 -0.17 17.78
C ASN A 34 -4.16 -0.10 16.54
N TYR A 35 -4.89 -1.16 16.19
CA TYR A 35 -5.90 -1.17 15.15
C TYR A 35 -7.01 -0.14 15.42
N LEU A 36 -7.54 -0.07 16.65
CA LEU A 36 -8.53 0.92 17.04
C LEU A 36 -7.97 2.35 17.07
N ARG A 37 -6.69 2.55 17.42
CA ARG A 37 -6.00 3.85 17.28
C ARG A 37 -5.85 4.25 15.82
N ILE A 38 -5.45 3.32 14.94
CA ILE A 38 -5.34 3.52 13.49
C ILE A 38 -6.72 3.81 12.87
N LEU A 39 -7.78 3.15 13.34
CA LEU A 39 -9.16 3.40 12.92
C LEU A 39 -9.72 4.73 13.44
N ARG A 40 -9.31 5.17 14.65
CA ARG A 40 -9.70 6.46 15.25
C ARG A 40 -8.90 7.63 14.68
N LEU A 41 -7.65 7.39 14.25
CA LEU A 41 -6.93 8.26 13.34
C LEU A 41 -7.72 8.28 12.03
N LYS A 42 -8.59 9.27 11.85
CA LYS A 42 -9.14 9.60 10.54
C LYS A 42 -7.95 9.90 9.64
N ALA A 43 -7.39 8.89 8.97
CA ALA A 43 -6.25 9.04 8.06
C ALA A 43 -6.54 10.24 7.18
N SER A 44 -5.65 11.22 7.11
CA SER A 44 -5.96 12.46 6.40
C SER A 44 -6.35 12.12 4.96
N ALA A 45 -7.28 12.89 4.37
CA ALA A 45 -7.68 12.65 2.99
C ALA A 45 -6.45 12.66 2.05
N HIS A 46 -5.47 13.52 2.39
CA HIS A 46 -4.15 13.56 1.79
C HIS A 46 -3.38 12.24 1.92
N SER A 47 -3.25 11.67 3.12
CA SER A 47 -2.50 10.41 3.32
C SER A 47 -3.11 9.23 2.54
N ILE A 48 -4.45 9.19 2.42
CA ILE A 48 -5.15 8.18 1.61
C ILE A 48 -4.86 8.41 0.11
N ALA A 49 -4.99 9.66 -0.35
CA ALA A 49 -4.75 10.03 -1.74
C ALA A 49 -3.30 9.78 -2.17
N LEU A 50 -2.34 10.13 -1.31
CA LEU A 50 -0.92 9.87 -1.54
C LEU A 50 -0.62 8.38 -1.58
N GLY A 51 -1.26 7.59 -0.72
CA GLY A 51 -1.18 6.13 -0.75
C GLY A 51 -1.65 5.60 -2.10
N ALA A 52 -2.86 5.97 -2.51
CA ALA A 52 -3.43 5.56 -3.79
C ALA A 52 -2.54 5.92 -5.00
N ALA A 53 -1.97 7.12 -5.01
CA ALA A 53 -1.06 7.58 -6.06
C ALA A 53 0.23 6.74 -6.12
N LEU A 54 0.86 6.47 -4.98
CA LEU A 54 2.03 5.58 -4.88
C LEU A 54 1.70 4.16 -5.35
N GLY A 55 0.51 3.65 -5.00
CA GLY A 55 0.03 2.35 -5.47
C GLY A 55 -0.09 2.27 -6.99
N ILE A 56 -0.72 3.26 -7.60
CA ILE A 56 -0.83 3.34 -9.07
C ILE A 56 0.54 3.47 -9.73
N PHE A 57 1.41 4.31 -9.19
CA PHE A 57 2.76 4.49 -9.73
C PHE A 57 3.53 3.16 -9.72
N VAL A 58 3.61 2.49 -8.57
CA VAL A 58 4.33 1.23 -8.43
C VAL A 58 3.67 0.12 -9.24
N GLY A 59 2.33 0.09 -9.32
CA GLY A 59 1.60 -0.87 -10.16
C GLY A 59 1.81 -0.68 -11.67
N CYS A 60 2.32 0.47 -12.11
CA CYS A 60 2.74 0.69 -13.50
C CYS A 60 4.17 0.22 -13.77
N LEU A 61 4.93 -0.18 -12.76
CA LEU A 61 6.29 -0.68 -12.93
C LEU A 61 6.26 -2.22 -13.00
N PRO A 62 6.98 -2.86 -13.95
CA PRO A 62 6.99 -4.32 -14.12
C PRO A 62 7.86 -5.03 -13.06
N ILE A 63 7.68 -4.70 -11.78
CA ILE A 63 8.50 -5.20 -10.66
C ILE A 63 7.78 -6.34 -9.96
N ILE A 64 7.45 -7.42 -10.69
CA ILE A 64 6.83 -8.61 -10.12
C ILE A 64 7.95 -9.54 -9.58
N PRO A 65 7.86 -10.08 -8.35
CA PRO A 65 6.79 -9.91 -7.33
C PRO A 65 7.08 -8.80 -6.30
N PHE A 66 8.20 -8.07 -6.42
CA PHE A 66 8.68 -7.16 -5.38
C PHE A 66 7.88 -5.84 -5.25
N GLN A 67 6.91 -5.58 -6.12
CA GLN A 67 6.05 -4.39 -6.11
C GLN A 67 5.40 -4.12 -4.74
N THR A 68 4.98 -5.18 -4.02
CA THR A 68 4.33 -5.06 -2.71
C THR A 68 5.29 -4.54 -1.65
N VAL A 69 6.54 -5.02 -1.66
CA VAL A 69 7.57 -4.55 -0.73
C VAL A 69 7.91 -3.10 -1.04
N LEU A 70 8.06 -2.77 -2.32
CA LEU A 70 8.37 -1.41 -2.77
C LEU A 70 7.27 -0.42 -2.39
N VAL A 71 6.01 -0.72 -2.69
CA VAL A 71 4.89 0.19 -2.40
C VAL A 71 4.68 0.40 -0.90
N ILE A 72 4.85 -0.64 -0.08
CA ILE A 72 4.74 -0.52 1.39
C ILE A 72 5.90 0.31 1.94
N THR A 73 7.11 0.11 1.43
CA THR A 73 8.30 0.89 1.81
C THR A 73 8.11 2.37 1.48
N LEU A 74 7.68 2.69 0.25
CA LEU A 74 7.37 4.06 -0.14
C LEU A 74 6.25 4.65 0.71
N ALA A 75 5.16 3.91 0.94
CA ALA A 75 4.07 4.37 1.78
C ALA A 75 4.51 4.62 3.23
N PHE A 76 5.50 3.87 3.74
CA PHE A 76 6.11 4.12 5.04
C PHE A 76 6.93 5.41 5.05
N ILE A 77 7.84 5.59 4.08
CA ILE A 77 8.71 6.77 3.95
C ILE A 77 7.88 8.05 3.82
N PHE A 78 6.90 8.06 2.92
CA PHE A 78 6.05 9.22 2.67
C PHE A 78 4.91 9.39 3.68
N ARG A 79 4.86 8.56 4.74
CA ARG A 79 3.78 8.55 5.75
C ARG A 79 2.37 8.47 5.13
N ALA A 80 2.27 7.75 4.01
CA ALA A 80 1.03 7.54 3.29
C ALA A 80 0.23 6.37 3.88
N ASN A 81 -1.04 6.28 3.49
CA ASN A 81 -1.89 5.18 3.91
C ASN A 81 -1.46 3.89 3.18
N LYS A 82 -0.86 2.97 3.92
CA LYS A 82 -0.32 1.70 3.41
C LYS A 82 -1.39 0.80 2.80
N ILE A 83 -2.60 0.81 3.38
CA ILE A 83 -3.72 0.02 2.87
C ILE A 83 -4.14 0.57 1.51
N ALA A 84 -4.33 1.88 1.40
CA ALA A 84 -4.68 2.52 0.12
C ALA A 84 -3.59 2.29 -0.93
N ALA A 85 -2.31 2.39 -0.55
CA ALA A 85 -1.20 2.14 -1.45
C ALA A 85 -1.19 0.70 -1.97
N PHE A 86 -1.25 -0.27 -1.06
CA PHE A 86 -1.31 -1.68 -1.40
C PHE A 86 -2.51 -2.02 -2.31
N SER A 87 -3.71 -1.54 -1.98
CA SER A 87 -4.91 -1.79 -2.78
C SER A 87 -4.80 -1.24 -4.20
N CYS A 88 -4.18 -0.07 -4.38
CA CYS A 88 -4.03 0.55 -5.70
C CYS A 88 -2.93 -0.10 -6.56
N THR A 89 -1.99 -0.84 -5.97
CA THR A 89 -0.98 -1.61 -6.73
C THR A 89 -1.59 -2.71 -7.60
N TRP A 90 -2.75 -3.26 -7.22
CA TRP A 90 -3.46 -4.29 -7.99
C TRP A 90 -4.41 -3.69 -9.03
N ILE A 91 -3.94 -2.68 -9.78
CA ILE A 91 -4.66 -2.14 -10.93
C ILE A 91 -4.72 -3.15 -12.09
N THR A 92 -3.70 -3.99 -12.21
CA THR A 92 -3.64 -5.10 -13.16
C THR A 92 -4.28 -6.35 -12.57
N ASN A 93 -5.26 -6.90 -13.26
CA ASN A 93 -5.91 -8.17 -13.02
C ASN A 93 -5.60 -9.14 -14.18
N ALA A 94 -5.96 -10.42 -14.04
CA ALA A 94 -5.68 -11.44 -15.05
C ALA A 94 -6.24 -11.10 -16.45
N PHE A 95 -7.28 -10.26 -16.53
CA PHE A 95 -7.89 -9.85 -17.79
C PHE A 95 -7.12 -8.74 -18.51
N ASN A 96 -6.60 -7.75 -17.78
CA ASN A 96 -5.94 -6.58 -18.39
C ASN A 96 -4.40 -6.63 -18.33
N VAL A 97 -3.80 -7.61 -17.66
CA VAL A 97 -2.35 -7.68 -17.45
C VAL A 97 -1.56 -7.72 -18.77
N ILE A 98 -1.99 -8.55 -19.73
CA ILE A 98 -1.36 -8.68 -21.05
C ILE A 98 -1.42 -7.36 -21.84
N PRO A 99 -2.61 -6.77 -22.12
CA PRO A 99 -2.67 -5.53 -22.88
C PRO A 99 -2.03 -4.34 -22.16
N PHE A 100 -2.07 -4.32 -20.82
CA PHE A 100 -1.43 -3.27 -20.03
C PHE A 100 0.10 -3.29 -20.18
N TYR A 101 0.73 -4.45 -19.98
CA TYR A 101 2.18 -4.56 -20.11
C TYR A 101 2.66 -4.39 -21.56
N TYR A 102 1.87 -4.82 -22.54
CA TYR A 102 2.14 -4.53 -23.94
C TYR A 102 2.11 -3.01 -24.23
N MET A 103 1.15 -2.28 -23.66
CA MET A 103 1.11 -0.82 -23.76
C MET A 103 2.36 -0.18 -23.16
N LEU A 104 2.81 -0.63 -21.98
CA LEU A 104 4.05 -0.12 -21.37
C LEU A 104 5.28 -0.40 -22.24
N TYR A 105 5.38 -1.61 -22.80
CA TYR A 105 6.44 -1.95 -23.77
C TYR A 105 6.42 -1.02 -24.97
N LYS A 106 5.25 -0.79 -25.58
CA LYS A 106 5.10 0.07 -26.76
C LYS A 106 5.47 1.52 -26.45
N VAL A 107 5.05 2.06 -25.31
CA VAL A 107 5.45 3.40 -24.89
C VAL A 107 6.96 3.46 -24.64
N GLY A 108 7.52 2.45 -23.98
CA GLY A 108 8.96 2.34 -23.73
C GLY A 108 9.80 2.26 -24.99
N SER A 109 9.37 1.50 -26.00
CA SER A 109 10.10 1.34 -27.26
C SER A 109 10.09 2.58 -28.13
N HIS A 110 9.16 3.51 -27.92
CA HIS A 110 9.22 4.85 -28.52
C HIS A 110 10.23 5.77 -27.83
N ILE A 111 10.67 5.45 -26.62
CA ILE A 111 11.57 6.29 -25.81
C ILE A 111 13.02 5.80 -25.91
N LEU A 112 13.23 4.48 -25.87
CA LEU A 112 14.56 3.89 -25.93
C LEU A 112 14.91 3.43 -27.35
N PRO A 113 16.19 3.57 -27.77
CA PRO A 113 16.62 3.33 -29.14
C PRO A 113 16.82 1.84 -29.48
N PHE A 114 16.40 0.91 -28.61
CA PHE A 114 16.59 -0.51 -28.83
C PHE A 114 15.25 -1.26 -28.78
N ALA A 115 15.12 -2.26 -29.65
CA ALA A 115 13.99 -3.16 -29.69
C ALA A 115 14.38 -4.54 -29.12
N VAL A 116 13.37 -5.31 -28.76
CA VAL A 116 13.51 -6.72 -28.42
C VAL A 116 12.88 -7.52 -29.55
N GLU A 117 13.70 -8.27 -30.28
CA GLU A 117 13.25 -9.26 -31.23
C GLU A 117 13.08 -10.59 -30.49
N PHE A 118 11.84 -11.06 -30.40
CA PHE A 118 11.56 -12.39 -29.88
C PHE A 118 11.95 -13.42 -30.94
N ASN A 119 13.13 -14.01 -30.78
CA ASN A 119 13.59 -15.12 -31.60
C ASN A 119 13.35 -16.44 -30.83
N PRO A 120 12.31 -17.21 -31.16
CA PRO A 120 11.93 -18.43 -30.42
C PRO A 120 12.94 -19.58 -30.54
N HIS A 121 13.98 -19.43 -31.38
CA HIS A 121 15.02 -20.43 -31.60
C HIS A 121 16.27 -20.23 -30.72
N LEU A 122 16.34 -19.13 -29.96
CA LEU A 122 17.45 -18.80 -29.06
C LEU A 122 17.16 -19.35 -27.67
N LEU A 123 17.56 -20.61 -27.43
CA LEU A 123 17.32 -21.35 -26.18
C LEU A 123 18.46 -21.21 -25.16
N SER A 124 19.47 -20.38 -25.42
CA SER A 124 20.53 -20.19 -24.43
C SER A 124 20.01 -19.38 -23.24
N LEU A 125 20.32 -19.85 -22.02
CA LEU A 125 19.86 -19.20 -20.79
C LEU A 125 20.30 -17.72 -20.73
N GLN A 126 21.49 -17.42 -21.26
CA GLN A 126 22.07 -16.08 -21.28
C GLN A 126 21.28 -15.13 -22.19
N GLU A 127 20.87 -15.56 -23.39
CA GLU A 127 20.07 -14.74 -24.29
C GLU A 127 18.68 -14.48 -23.73
N LEU A 128 18.07 -15.47 -23.06
CA LEU A 128 16.80 -15.29 -22.37
C LEU A 128 16.89 -14.22 -21.28
N PHE A 129 17.97 -14.22 -20.49
CA PHE A 129 18.21 -13.19 -19.49
C PHE A 129 18.43 -11.80 -20.11
N ASP A 130 19.21 -11.69 -21.19
CA ASP A 130 19.44 -10.39 -21.85
C ASP A 130 18.14 -9.82 -22.46
N GLN A 131 17.36 -10.66 -23.16
CA GLN A 131 16.07 -10.26 -23.70
C GLN A 131 15.09 -9.88 -22.59
N GLY A 132 15.00 -10.68 -21.53
CA GLY A 132 14.15 -10.41 -20.37
C GLY A 132 14.53 -9.09 -19.68
N TRP A 133 15.83 -8.81 -19.56
CA TRP A 133 16.32 -7.54 -19.02
C TRP A 133 15.94 -6.36 -19.90
N ARG A 134 16.17 -6.45 -21.21
CA ARG A 134 15.79 -5.40 -22.18
C ARG A 134 14.29 -5.11 -22.16
N LEU A 135 13.46 -6.16 -22.13
CA LEU A 135 12.00 -6.02 -21.99
C LEU A 135 11.63 -5.28 -20.71
N THR A 136 12.25 -5.67 -19.59
CA THR A 136 12.01 -5.03 -18.29
C THR A 136 12.39 -3.56 -18.32
N VAL A 137 13.52 -3.19 -18.94
CA VAL A 137 13.96 -1.78 -19.07
C VAL A 137 12.98 -0.97 -19.92
N LEU A 138 12.56 -1.50 -21.08
CA LEU A 138 11.58 -0.86 -21.95
C LEU A 138 10.25 -0.62 -21.21
N MET A 139 9.71 -1.67 -20.59
CA MET A 139 8.45 -1.59 -19.86
C MET A 139 8.55 -0.69 -18.63
N THR A 140 9.72 -0.63 -17.98
CA THR A 140 9.97 0.29 -16.86
C THR A 140 9.93 1.75 -17.34
N ALA A 141 10.58 2.07 -18.45
CA ALA A 141 10.54 3.40 -19.03
C ALA A 141 9.11 3.82 -19.44
N GLY A 142 8.38 2.92 -20.10
CA GLY A 142 6.95 3.14 -20.36
C GLY A 142 6.13 3.28 -19.08
N GLY A 143 6.48 2.51 -18.04
CA GLY A 143 5.91 2.57 -16.70
C GLY A 143 6.10 3.91 -16.02
N PHE A 144 7.26 4.57 -16.17
CA PHE A 144 7.45 5.95 -15.69
C PHE A 144 6.56 6.94 -16.47
N VAL A 145 6.53 6.83 -17.79
CA VAL A 145 5.77 7.77 -18.64
C VAL A 145 4.26 7.65 -18.43
N VAL A 146 3.74 6.44 -18.26
CA VAL A 146 2.31 6.21 -17.99
C VAL A 146 2.01 6.38 -16.49
N GLY A 147 2.89 5.91 -15.63
CA GLY A 147 2.70 5.85 -14.18
C GLY A 147 2.72 7.20 -13.50
N ILE A 148 3.59 8.14 -13.92
CA ILE A 148 3.64 9.50 -13.34
C ILE A 148 2.31 10.25 -13.55
N PRO A 149 1.79 10.43 -14.77
CA PRO A 149 0.52 11.13 -14.96
C PRO A 149 -0.66 10.38 -14.32
N SER A 150 -0.67 9.04 -14.40
CA SER A 150 -1.72 8.22 -13.76
C SER A 150 -1.72 8.35 -12.23
N SER A 151 -0.53 8.42 -11.63
CA SER A 151 -0.32 8.68 -10.20
C SER A 151 -0.86 10.05 -9.77
N ILE A 152 -0.50 11.10 -10.52
CA ILE A 152 -0.97 12.47 -10.25
C ILE A 152 -2.50 12.52 -10.37
N ALA A 153 -3.07 11.95 -11.43
CA ALA A 153 -4.51 11.87 -11.62
C ALA A 153 -5.19 11.13 -10.46
N MET A 154 -4.63 9.98 -10.03
CA MET A 154 -5.16 9.19 -8.92
C MET A 154 -5.11 9.95 -7.59
N TYR A 155 -4.05 10.72 -7.34
CA TYR A 155 -3.96 11.57 -6.15
C TYR A 155 -5.15 12.53 -6.07
N PHE A 156 -5.40 13.30 -7.14
CA PHE A 156 -6.51 14.27 -7.15
C PHE A 156 -7.87 13.59 -7.10
N LEU A 157 -8.05 12.48 -7.83
CA LEU A 157 -9.30 11.71 -7.82
C LEU A 157 -9.61 11.18 -6.42
N SER A 158 -8.64 10.53 -5.79
CA SER A 158 -8.77 9.97 -4.44
C SER A 158 -9.01 11.06 -3.40
N LEU A 159 -8.31 12.19 -3.50
CA LEU A 159 -8.51 13.33 -2.61
C LEU A 159 -9.94 13.87 -2.71
N ARG A 160 -10.44 14.10 -3.94
CA ARG A 160 -11.81 14.57 -4.18
C ARG A 160 -12.84 13.56 -3.70
N ALA A 161 -12.65 12.27 -3.97
CA ALA A 161 -13.54 11.20 -3.55
C ALA A 161 -13.65 11.13 -2.01
N VAL A 162 -12.52 11.12 -1.30
CA VAL A 162 -12.50 11.04 0.16
C VAL A 162 -13.11 12.29 0.80
N LEU A 163 -12.79 13.48 0.31
CA LEU A 163 -13.35 14.73 0.82
C LEU A 163 -14.88 14.78 0.61
N THR A 164 -15.35 14.40 -0.58
CA THR A 164 -16.78 14.37 -0.91
C THR A 164 -17.52 13.35 -0.04
N TYR A 165 -16.96 12.16 0.14
CA TYR A 165 -17.53 11.13 1.01
C TYR A 165 -17.65 11.61 2.47
N ARG A 166 -16.60 12.28 3.00
CA ARG A 166 -16.62 12.85 4.36
C ARG A 166 -17.67 13.94 4.52
N ARG A 167 -17.78 14.86 3.56
CA ARG A 167 -18.80 15.93 3.56
C ARG A 167 -20.21 15.34 3.56
N ARG A 168 -20.48 14.39 2.66
CA ARG A 168 -21.79 13.69 2.58
C ARG A 168 -22.11 12.95 3.88
N ARG A 169 -21.13 12.27 4.48
CA ARG A 169 -21.32 11.56 5.76
C ARG A 169 -21.61 12.52 6.92
N ALA A 170 -20.93 13.65 7.00
CA ALA A 170 -21.18 14.67 8.03
C ALA A 170 -22.62 15.21 7.94
N MET A 171 -23.09 15.55 6.73
CA MET A 171 -24.47 16.02 6.51
C MET A 171 -25.52 14.98 6.91
N ARG A 172 -25.29 13.69 6.61
CA ARG A 172 -26.19 12.60 7.01
C ARG A 172 -26.29 12.47 8.54
N LEU A 173 -25.20 12.69 9.26
CA LEU A 173 -25.20 12.62 10.72
C LEU A 173 -25.90 13.83 11.36
N LEU A 174 -25.77 15.03 10.77
CA LEU A 174 -26.49 16.22 11.23
C LEU A 174 -28.00 16.10 11.05
N LYS A 175 -28.47 15.62 9.89
CA LYS A 175 -29.91 15.37 9.64
C LYS A 175 -30.51 14.38 10.65
N LYS A 176 -29.76 13.34 11.04
CA LYS A 176 -30.22 12.38 12.07
C LYS A 176 -30.36 13.01 13.46
N ARG A 177 -29.53 13.98 13.82
CA ARG A 177 -29.62 14.69 15.11
C ARG A 177 -30.81 15.64 15.16
N GLN A 178 -31.12 16.33 14.07
CA GLN A 178 -32.28 17.23 13.99
C GLN A 178 -33.61 16.49 14.11
N HIS A 179 -33.73 15.30 13.49
CA HIS A 179 -34.95 14.48 13.63
C HIS A 179 -35.18 13.91 15.05
N HIS A 180 -34.12 13.75 15.85
CA HIS A 180 -34.25 13.30 17.23
C HIS A 180 -34.61 14.42 18.22
N HIS A 181 -34.42 15.70 17.86
CA HIS A 181 -34.70 16.83 18.75
C HIS A 181 -36.14 17.37 18.63
N HIS A 182 -36.88 16.94 17.59
CA HIS A 182 -38.28 17.31 17.32
C HIS A 182 -39.28 16.19 17.62
N ARG A 183 -38.86 15.15 18.34
CA ARG A 183 -39.73 14.11 18.93
C ARG A 183 -39.57 14.15 20.43
#